data_AF-A0A522EVW1-F1
#
_entry.id   AF-A0A522EVW1-F1
#
_cell.length_a   1.000
_cell.length_b   1.000
_cell.length_c   1.000
_cell.angle_alpha   90.00
_cell.angle_beta   90.00
_cell.angle_gamma   90.00
#
_symmetry.space_group_name_H-M   'P 1'
#
loop_
_entity.id
_entity.type
_entity.pdbx_description
1 polymer ?
#
loop_
_entity_poly.entity_id
_entity_poly.type
_entity_poly.pdbx_seq_one_letter_code
_entity_poly.pdbx_strand_id
1 'polypeptide(L)'
;MRQPLRILRKLLRSAPKTTRLTSSVAQQNFRVRIKKEPVQTGAKQGSWAILRYTIQLKKTASKMDPLIIEAKQDITPAVTLDKEKGIFEISAWSYPEDATIFYIPVFDWMNKYAENPNGETVFKFYFQYFNTASAKQIFRLISLLEEVAKKSKTKIHWHYDREDTDMLSSGERFSKMSTVPFEFIAS
;
A
#
# COMPACT_ATOMS: atom_id res chain seq x y z
N MET A 1 49.93 15.76 -5.47
CA MET A 1 48.49 16.10 -5.32
C MET A 1 47.69 14.90 -4.77
N ARG A 2 47.61 14.71 -3.44
CA ARG A 2 46.75 13.68 -2.78
C ARG A 2 46.25 14.12 -1.39
N GLN A 3 46.13 15.43 -1.16
CA GLN A 3 45.76 16.01 0.14
C GLN A 3 44.23 16.10 0.42
N PRO A 4 43.32 16.37 -0.55
CA PRO A 4 41.91 16.65 -0.21
C PRO A 4 41.08 15.41 0.16
N LEU A 5 41.45 14.21 -0.32
CA LEU A 5 40.75 12.95 0.00
C LEU A 5 40.97 12.49 1.45
N ARG A 6 42.10 12.84 2.08
CA ARG A 6 42.39 12.51 3.48
C ARG A 6 41.57 13.35 4.46
N ILE A 7 41.31 14.61 4.11
CA ILE A 7 40.52 15.54 4.92
C ILE A 7 39.03 15.15 4.86
N LEU A 8 38.52 14.79 3.67
CA LEU A 8 37.13 14.34 3.50
C LEU A 8 36.85 13.01 4.24
N ARG A 9 37.80 12.06 4.23
CA ARG A 9 37.70 10.84 5.04
C ARG A 9 37.81 11.09 6.55
N LYS A 10 38.52 12.13 6.99
CA LYS A 10 38.58 12.54 8.41
C LYS A 10 37.25 13.19 8.84
N LEU A 11 36.67 14.07 8.01
CA LEU A 11 35.37 14.70 8.26
C LEU A 11 34.22 13.70 8.27
N LEU A 12 34.24 12.69 7.39
CA LEU A 12 33.27 11.60 7.40
C LEU A 12 33.43 10.64 8.60
N ARG A 13 34.61 10.59 9.22
CA ARG A 13 34.86 9.83 10.46
C ARG A 13 34.57 10.64 11.73
N SER A 14 34.58 11.97 11.66
CA SER A 14 34.28 12.89 12.78
C SER A 14 32.84 13.39 12.79
N ALA A 15 32.06 13.12 11.74
CA ALA A 15 30.62 13.27 11.81
C ALA A 15 30.10 12.36 12.94
N PRO A 16 29.26 12.87 13.87
CA PRO A 16 28.82 12.10 15.02
C PRO A 16 28.18 10.80 14.55
N LYS A 17 28.87 9.68 14.81
CA LYS A 17 28.22 8.37 14.87
C LYS A 17 27.12 8.55 15.91
N THR A 18 25.87 8.35 15.52
CA THR A 18 24.68 8.50 16.38
C THR A 18 24.24 9.94 16.64
N THR A 19 23.72 10.62 15.62
CA THR A 19 22.52 11.41 15.90
C THR A 19 21.38 10.40 15.99
N ARG A 20 21.00 10.05 17.22
CA ARG A 20 19.76 9.34 17.49
C ARG A 20 18.65 10.13 16.84
N LEU A 21 18.20 9.69 15.66
CA LEU A 21 16.88 10.05 15.17
C LEU A 21 15.93 9.50 16.22
N THR A 22 15.22 10.40 16.88
CA THR A 22 14.12 10.09 17.79
C THR A 22 13.22 9.04 17.13
N SER A 23 12.71 8.13 17.95
CA SER A 23 12.16 6.80 17.64
C SER A 23 10.93 6.73 16.72
N SER A 24 10.65 7.76 15.92
CA SER A 24 9.56 7.78 14.94
C SER A 24 10.06 7.69 13.48
N VAL A 25 11.26 8.20 13.17
CA VAL A 25 11.77 8.23 11.78
C VAL A 25 12.51 6.93 11.40
N ALA A 26 12.98 6.17 12.38
CA ALA A 26 13.74 4.93 12.16
C ALA A 26 12.89 3.75 11.59
N GLN A 27 11.57 3.86 11.57
CA GLN A 27 10.66 2.83 11.04
C GLN A 27 10.31 2.99 9.55
N GLN A 28 10.79 4.05 8.91
CA GLN A 28 10.48 4.29 7.51
C GLN A 28 11.71 3.94 6.66
N ASN A 29 11.60 2.88 5.86
CA ASN A 29 12.63 2.49 4.91
C ASN A 29 12.86 3.65 3.94
N PHE A 30 13.88 4.48 4.15
CA PHE A 30 14.28 5.52 3.21
C PHE A 30 15.62 5.17 2.57
N ARG A 31 15.69 5.20 1.24
CA ARG A 31 16.98 5.23 0.53
C ARG A 31 17.48 6.67 0.45
N VAL A 32 18.67 6.92 1.00
CA VAL A 32 19.35 8.21 0.94
C VAL A 32 20.23 8.26 -0.31
N ARG A 33 20.05 9.27 -1.16
CA ARG A 33 20.95 9.56 -2.28
C ARG A 33 21.49 10.97 -2.15
N ILE A 34 22.80 11.11 -2.23
CA ILE A 34 23.48 12.42 -2.18
C ILE A 34 23.83 12.81 -3.61
N LYS A 35 23.29 13.94 -4.09
CA LYS A 35 23.72 14.56 -5.35
C LYS A 35 24.73 15.66 -5.06
N LYS A 36 25.75 15.74 -5.91
CA LYS A 36 26.80 16.77 -5.86
C LYS A 36 26.69 17.61 -7.14
N GLU A 37 26.48 18.92 -6.99
CA GLU A 37 26.34 19.85 -8.11
C GLU A 37 27.30 21.04 -7.94
N PRO A 38 27.96 21.48 -9.02
CA PRO A 38 28.77 22.69 -9.00
C PRO A 38 27.86 23.92 -8.91
N VAL A 39 28.15 24.82 -7.96
CA VAL A 39 27.46 26.11 -7.86
C VAL A 39 28.12 27.06 -8.85
N GLN A 40 27.36 27.53 -9.84
CA GLN A 40 27.84 28.58 -10.75
C GLN A 40 27.91 29.90 -9.97
N THR A 41 29.11 30.26 -9.52
CA THR A 41 29.37 31.58 -8.95
C THR A 41 29.84 32.49 -10.08
N GLY A 42 29.18 33.64 -10.26
CA GLY A 42 29.59 34.66 -11.24
C GLY A 42 30.86 35.43 -10.84
N ALA A 43 31.88 34.74 -10.32
CA ALA A 43 33.04 35.35 -9.69
C ALA A 43 34.30 35.25 -10.57
N LYS A 44 34.94 36.42 -10.73
CA LYS A 44 36.19 36.65 -11.46
C LYS A 44 37.34 35.74 -10.99
N GLN A 45 38.33 35.64 -11.86
CA GLN A 45 39.54 34.81 -11.81
C GLN A 45 40.13 34.68 -10.39
N GLY A 46 40.15 33.44 -9.88
CA GLY A 46 40.65 33.08 -8.53
C GLY A 46 39.60 32.46 -7.58
N SER A 47 38.36 32.24 -8.02
CA SER A 47 37.29 31.73 -7.14
C SER A 47 37.35 30.21 -6.92
N TRP A 48 37.31 29.77 -5.66
CA TRP A 48 37.22 28.36 -5.27
C TRP A 48 35.84 27.80 -5.65
N ALA A 49 35.80 26.65 -6.32
CA ALA A 49 34.56 26.00 -6.73
C ALA A 49 33.70 25.63 -5.49
N ILE A 50 32.56 26.31 -5.33
CA ILE A 50 31.58 25.97 -4.29
C ILE A 50 30.77 24.77 -4.78
N LEU A 51 30.64 23.75 -3.94
CA LEU A 51 29.90 22.52 -4.24
C LEU A 51 28.64 22.47 -3.37
N ARG A 52 27.48 22.30 -4.00
CA ARG A 52 26.23 22.05 -3.31
C ARG A 52 26.00 20.55 -3.23
N TYR A 53 25.62 20.09 -2.05
CA TYR A 53 25.18 18.71 -1.83
C TYR A 53 23.69 18.73 -1.50
N THR A 54 22.90 17.98 -2.27
CA THR A 54 21.47 17.85 -2.04
C THR A 54 21.19 16.42 -1.60
N ILE A 55 20.54 16.27 -0.44
CA ILE A 55 20.10 14.97 0.07
C ILE A 55 18.69 14.72 -0.48
N GLN A 56 18.53 13.63 -1.21
CA GLN A 56 17.23 13.13 -1.63
C GLN A 56 16.88 11.89 -0.81
N LEU A 57 15.71 11.92 -0.17
CA LEU A 57 15.12 10.79 0.53
C LEU A 57 14.08 10.15 -0.40
N LYS A 58 14.22 8.86 -0.71
CA LYS A 58 13.17 8.08 -1.38
C LYS A 58 12.56 7.11 -0.38
N LYS A 59 11.24 7.18 -0.16
CA LYS A 59 10.51 6.17 0.60
C LYS A 59 10.61 4.86 -0.18
N THR A 60 11.22 3.86 0.44
CA THR A 60 11.24 2.48 -0.03
C THR A 60 9.98 1.83 0.55
N ALA A 61 9.14 1.24 -0.31
CA ALA A 61 7.96 0.51 0.15
C ALA A 61 8.37 -0.59 1.15
N SER A 62 7.58 -0.82 2.21
CA SER A 62 7.80 -2.01 3.04
C SER A 62 7.41 -3.21 2.19
N LYS A 63 8.38 -4.10 1.92
CA LYS A 63 8.17 -5.26 1.07
C LYS A 63 7.23 -6.22 1.79
N MET A 64 6.04 -6.43 1.24
CA MET A 64 5.03 -7.35 1.75
C MET A 64 4.73 -8.32 0.62
N ASP A 65 4.87 -9.62 0.86
CA ASP A 65 4.64 -10.60 -0.20
C ASP A 65 3.16 -10.61 -0.60
N PRO A 66 2.86 -10.74 -1.90
CA PRO A 66 1.47 -10.75 -2.37
C PRO A 66 0.74 -11.99 -1.86
N LEU A 67 -0.55 -11.83 -1.52
CA LEU A 67 -1.45 -12.95 -1.29
C LEU A 67 -2.16 -13.27 -2.60
N ILE A 68 -1.98 -14.49 -3.09
CA ILE A 68 -2.66 -15.00 -4.28
C ILE A 68 -3.34 -16.32 -3.89
N ILE A 69 -4.67 -16.34 -4.00
CA ILE A 69 -5.50 -17.52 -3.80
C ILE A 69 -6.27 -17.73 -5.09
N GLU A 70 -6.06 -18.87 -5.73
CA GLU A 70 -6.83 -19.27 -6.91
C GLU A 70 -8.23 -19.71 -6.50
N ALA A 71 -9.23 -19.37 -7.32
CA ALA A 71 -10.58 -19.89 -7.15
C ALA A 71 -10.58 -21.41 -7.26
N LYS A 72 -11.35 -22.09 -6.41
CA LYS A 72 -11.59 -23.53 -6.52
C LYS A 72 -13.01 -23.74 -7.02
N GLN A 73 -13.12 -24.04 -8.31
CA GLN A 73 -14.41 -24.25 -8.98
C GLN A 73 -15.39 -23.10 -8.65
N ASP A 74 -16.66 -23.43 -8.44
CA ASP A 74 -17.73 -22.50 -8.07
C ASP A 74 -17.93 -22.45 -6.55
N ILE A 75 -16.87 -22.67 -5.77
CA ILE A 75 -16.93 -22.81 -4.29
C ILE A 75 -16.18 -21.69 -3.58
N THR A 76 -14.92 -21.45 -3.93
CA THR A 76 -14.09 -20.47 -3.19
C THR A 76 -13.65 -19.32 -4.09
N PRO A 77 -13.57 -18.09 -3.55
CA PRO A 77 -13.26 -16.94 -4.37
C PRO A 77 -11.78 -16.93 -4.73
N ALA A 78 -11.44 -16.28 -5.84
CA ALA A 78 -10.06 -15.89 -6.10
C ALA A 78 -9.75 -14.63 -5.31
N VAL A 79 -8.52 -14.52 -4.79
CA VAL A 79 -8.05 -13.37 -4.02
C VAL A 79 -6.67 -12.96 -4.53
N THR A 80 -6.52 -11.68 -4.89
CA THR A 80 -5.22 -11.10 -5.24
C THR A 80 -5.00 -9.82 -4.46
N LEU A 81 -4.06 -9.85 -3.51
CA LEU A 81 -3.64 -8.68 -2.74
C LEU A 81 -2.14 -8.46 -2.95
N ASP A 82 -1.79 -7.36 -3.62
CA ASP A 82 -0.42 -6.97 -3.93
C ASP A 82 -0.25 -5.48 -3.62
N LYS A 83 0.38 -5.20 -2.48
CA LYS A 83 0.66 -3.84 -2.02
C LYS A 83 1.56 -3.08 -2.99
N GLU A 84 2.54 -3.74 -3.61
CA GLU A 84 3.52 -3.08 -4.48
C GLU A 84 2.91 -2.67 -5.81
N LYS A 85 2.03 -3.51 -6.36
CA LYS A 85 1.28 -3.20 -7.59
C LYS A 85 -0.01 -2.41 -7.34
N GLY A 86 -0.45 -2.29 -6.09
CA GLY A 86 -1.71 -1.65 -5.72
C GLY A 86 -2.94 -2.44 -6.18
N ILE A 87 -2.83 -3.77 -6.26
CA ILE A 87 -3.92 -4.67 -6.66
C ILE A 87 -4.57 -5.21 -5.40
N PHE A 88 -5.87 -4.98 -5.25
CA PHE A 88 -6.68 -5.52 -4.16
C PHE A 88 -8.00 -6.01 -4.73
N GLU A 89 -8.12 -7.33 -4.88
CA GLU A 89 -9.24 -7.93 -5.60
C GLU A 89 -9.71 -9.23 -4.93
N ILE A 90 -11.03 -9.39 -4.88
CA ILE A 90 -11.69 -10.67 -4.61
C ILE A 90 -12.73 -10.91 -5.70
N SER A 91 -12.73 -12.10 -6.29
CA SER A 91 -13.57 -12.44 -7.43
C SER A 91 -14.12 -13.88 -7.37
N ALA A 92 -15.05 -14.19 -8.28
CA ALA A 92 -15.71 -15.51 -8.42
C ALA A 92 -16.70 -15.85 -7.28
N TRP A 93 -16.91 -17.14 -7.01
CA TRP A 93 -17.89 -17.66 -6.07
C TRP A 93 -17.36 -17.66 -4.63
N SER A 94 -18.15 -17.22 -3.65
CA SER A 94 -17.82 -17.30 -2.23
C SER A 94 -18.86 -18.15 -1.49
N TYR A 95 -18.75 -19.46 -1.67
CA TYR A 95 -19.50 -20.51 -0.99
C TYR A 95 -18.59 -21.58 -0.33
N PRO A 96 -17.53 -21.21 0.42
CA PRO A 96 -16.70 -22.20 1.10
C PRO A 96 -17.50 -22.93 2.20
N GLU A 97 -17.12 -24.18 2.47
CA GLU A 97 -17.65 -24.98 3.59
C GLU A 97 -17.49 -24.23 4.93
N ASP A 98 -16.31 -23.65 5.15
CA ASP A 98 -16.06 -22.73 6.26
C ASP A 98 -15.51 -21.39 5.75
N ALA A 99 -16.41 -20.41 5.63
CA ALA A 99 -16.05 -19.04 5.25
C ALA A 99 -15.13 -18.37 6.27
N THR A 100 -15.26 -18.69 7.57
CA THR A 100 -14.40 -18.08 8.57
C THR A 100 -12.96 -18.52 8.34
N ILE A 101 -12.72 -19.82 8.17
CA ILE A 101 -11.39 -20.38 7.92
C ILE A 101 -10.81 -19.85 6.61
N PHE A 102 -11.60 -19.81 5.53
CA PHE A 102 -11.12 -19.34 4.23
C PHE A 102 -10.58 -17.89 4.29
N TYR A 103 -11.28 -16.99 4.98
CA TYR A 103 -10.91 -15.57 5.01
C TYR A 103 -9.80 -15.24 6.03
N ILE A 104 -9.35 -16.17 6.88
CA ILE A 104 -8.22 -15.94 7.82
C ILE A 104 -6.98 -15.35 7.12
N PRO A 105 -6.41 -15.98 6.07
CA PRO A 105 -5.24 -15.43 5.39
C PRO A 105 -5.49 -14.05 4.77
N VAL A 106 -6.73 -13.77 4.33
CA VAL A 106 -7.13 -12.47 3.79
C VAL A 106 -7.08 -11.40 4.89
N PHE A 107 -7.67 -11.69 6.06
CA PHE A 107 -7.64 -10.77 7.20
C PHE A 107 -6.23 -10.56 7.74
N ASP A 108 -5.43 -11.62 7.89
CA ASP A 108 -4.05 -11.51 8.37
C ASP A 108 -3.20 -10.62 7.46
N TRP A 109 -3.38 -10.75 6.14
CA TRP A 109 -2.69 -9.90 5.18
C TRP A 109 -3.17 -8.45 5.24
N MET A 110 -4.49 -8.23 5.27
CA MET A 110 -5.08 -6.89 5.30
C MET A 110 -4.81 -6.14 6.61
N ASN A 111 -4.73 -6.84 7.74
CA ASN A 111 -4.33 -6.24 9.02
C ASN A 111 -2.90 -5.70 8.96
N LYS A 112 -1.96 -6.47 8.39
CA LYS A 112 -0.58 -6.01 8.16
C LYS A 112 -0.54 -4.83 7.18
N TYR A 113 -1.37 -4.86 6.14
CA TYR A 113 -1.48 -3.75 5.19
C TYR A 113 -1.96 -2.45 5.88
N ALA A 114 -2.95 -2.54 6.77
CA ALA A 114 -3.55 -1.40 7.46
C ALA A 114 -2.60 -0.65 8.40
N GLU A 115 -1.47 -1.25 8.80
CA GLU A 115 -0.44 -0.58 9.59
C GLU A 115 0.20 0.58 8.81
N ASN A 116 0.48 0.37 7.51
CA ASN A 116 1.11 1.32 6.62
C ASN A 116 0.56 1.16 5.18
N PRO A 117 -0.68 1.61 4.93
CA PRO A 117 -1.32 1.42 3.63
C PRO A 117 -0.68 2.29 2.54
N ASN A 118 -1.04 2.02 1.29
CA ASN A 118 -0.66 2.86 0.15
C ASN A 118 -1.32 4.25 0.25
N GLY A 119 -0.84 5.22 -0.54
CA GLY A 119 -1.46 6.56 -0.56
C GLY A 119 -2.92 6.53 -1.03
N GLU A 120 -3.23 5.58 -1.91
CA GLU A 120 -4.58 5.26 -2.36
C GLU A 120 -4.75 3.74 -2.40
N THR A 121 -5.94 3.27 -1.98
CA THR A 121 -6.35 1.87 -1.95
C THR A 121 -7.67 1.73 -2.68
N VAL A 122 -7.69 1.03 -3.80
CA VAL A 122 -8.91 0.70 -4.52
C VAL A 122 -9.14 -0.80 -4.36
N PHE A 123 -10.16 -1.18 -3.59
CA PHE A 123 -10.52 -2.57 -3.37
C PHE A 123 -11.65 -2.98 -4.32
N LYS A 124 -11.45 -4.03 -5.11
CA LYS A 124 -12.40 -4.46 -6.12
C LYS A 124 -13.06 -5.78 -5.72
N PHE A 125 -14.38 -5.81 -5.79
CA PHE A 125 -15.18 -7.02 -5.61
C PHE A 125 -15.83 -7.40 -6.93
N TYR A 126 -15.60 -8.63 -7.39
CA TYR A 126 -16.17 -9.23 -8.61
C TYR A 126 -16.84 -10.56 -8.28
N PHE A 127 -17.86 -10.53 -7.42
CA PHE A 127 -18.54 -11.75 -7.00
C PHE A 127 -19.54 -12.23 -8.05
N GLN A 128 -19.57 -13.53 -8.28
CA GLN A 128 -20.65 -14.20 -9.04
C GLN A 128 -21.76 -14.70 -8.11
N TYR A 129 -21.38 -15.13 -6.90
CA TYR A 129 -22.30 -15.55 -5.86
C TYR A 129 -21.60 -15.52 -4.50
N PHE A 130 -22.35 -15.30 -3.43
CA PHE A 130 -21.88 -15.56 -2.07
C PHE A 130 -23.03 -15.94 -1.14
N ASN A 131 -22.78 -16.85 -0.19
CA ASN A 131 -23.78 -17.18 0.84
C ASN A 131 -23.74 -16.22 2.03
N THR A 132 -24.66 -16.44 2.96
CA THR A 132 -24.77 -15.71 4.23
C THR A 132 -23.50 -15.77 5.08
N ALA A 133 -22.76 -16.89 5.08
CA ALA A 133 -21.52 -17.03 5.84
C ALA A 133 -20.41 -16.14 5.25
N SER A 134 -20.25 -16.15 3.93
CA SER A 134 -19.34 -15.28 3.20
C SER A 134 -19.72 -13.80 3.31
N ALA A 135 -21.02 -13.46 3.24
CA ALA A 135 -21.50 -12.09 3.40
C ALA A 135 -21.05 -11.47 4.74
N LYS A 136 -21.01 -12.26 5.83
CA LYS A 136 -20.46 -11.82 7.11
C LYS A 136 -18.96 -11.51 7.03
N GLN A 137 -18.18 -12.30 6.30
CA GLN A 137 -16.74 -12.05 6.14
C GLN A 137 -16.46 -10.86 5.23
N ILE A 138 -17.23 -10.70 4.14
CA ILE A 138 -17.19 -9.53 3.25
C ILE A 138 -17.46 -8.26 4.05
N PHE A 139 -18.50 -8.26 4.89
CA PHE A 139 -18.80 -7.11 5.77
C PHE A 139 -17.63 -6.79 6.71
N ARG A 140 -17.05 -7.81 7.39
CA ARG A 140 -15.88 -7.62 8.24
C ARG A 140 -14.68 -7.04 7.49
N LEU A 141 -14.47 -7.47 6.25
CA LEU A 141 -13.41 -6.95 5.39
C LEU A 141 -13.66 -5.49 5.01
N ILE A 142 -14.92 -5.11 4.71
CA ILE A 142 -15.31 -3.72 4.48
C ILE A 142 -15.06 -2.86 5.72
N SER A 143 -15.42 -3.34 6.93
CA SER A 143 -15.09 -2.64 8.18
C SER A 143 -13.58 -2.47 8.38
N LEU A 144 -12.76 -3.43 7.96
CA LEU A 144 -11.31 -3.28 7.99
C LEU A 144 -10.82 -2.22 6.98
N LEU A 145 -11.47 -2.09 5.82
CA LEU A 145 -11.16 -1.04 4.85
C LEU A 145 -11.51 0.37 5.38
N GLU A 146 -12.48 0.50 6.28
CA GLU A 146 -12.74 1.77 6.99
C GLU A 146 -11.57 2.17 7.89
N GLU A 147 -10.97 1.22 8.58
CA GLU A 147 -9.76 1.47 9.38
C GLU A 147 -8.58 1.89 8.48
N VAL A 148 -8.46 1.29 7.28
CA VAL A 148 -7.49 1.71 6.27
C VAL A 148 -7.78 3.14 5.78
N ALA A 149 -9.06 3.49 5.57
CA ALA A 149 -9.49 4.80 5.10
C ALA A 149 -9.11 5.95 6.04
N LYS A 150 -8.88 5.68 7.33
CA LYS A 150 -8.37 6.68 8.29
C LYS A 150 -6.95 7.16 7.96
N LYS A 151 -6.18 6.39 7.17
CA LYS A 151 -4.76 6.65 6.83
C LYS A 151 -4.49 6.77 5.33
N SER A 152 -5.43 6.33 4.49
CA SER A 152 -5.28 6.22 3.03
C SER A 152 -6.53 6.72 2.34
N LYS A 153 -6.41 7.19 1.09
CA LYS A 153 -7.58 7.38 0.24
C LYS A 153 -8.10 6.00 -0.16
N THR A 154 -9.15 5.53 0.49
CA THR A 154 -9.72 4.19 0.24
C THR A 154 -11.05 4.32 -0.48
N LYS A 155 -11.27 3.48 -1.49
CA LYS A 155 -12.56 3.31 -2.16
C LYS A 155 -12.80 1.85 -2.53
N ILE A 156 -14.08 1.50 -2.64
CA ILE A 156 -14.52 0.17 -3.05
C ILE A 156 -15.13 0.25 -4.44
N HIS A 157 -14.68 -0.61 -5.34
CA HIS A 157 -15.31 -0.86 -6.62
C HIS A 157 -16.12 -2.14 -6.51
N TRP A 158 -17.45 -2.02 -6.61
CA TRP A 158 -18.36 -3.15 -6.61
C TRP A 158 -18.77 -3.46 -8.04
N HIS A 159 -18.20 -4.53 -8.60
CA HIS A 159 -18.52 -4.99 -9.93
C HIS A 159 -19.69 -5.98 -9.90
N TYR A 160 -20.57 -5.86 -10.89
CA TYR A 160 -21.74 -6.71 -11.04
C TYR A 160 -22.13 -6.81 -12.52
N ASP A 161 -22.83 -7.86 -12.91
CA ASP A 161 -23.46 -7.97 -14.22
C ASP A 161 -24.70 -7.07 -14.26
N ARG A 162 -24.90 -6.33 -15.36
CA ARG A 162 -26.09 -5.44 -15.52
C ARG A 162 -27.41 -6.16 -15.34
N GLU A 163 -27.47 -7.44 -15.65
CA GLU A 163 -28.68 -8.27 -15.51
C GLU A 163 -28.83 -8.84 -14.10
N ASP A 164 -27.78 -8.82 -13.28
CA ASP A 164 -27.79 -9.32 -11.90
C ASP A 164 -28.14 -8.21 -10.90
N THR A 165 -29.46 -7.98 -10.77
CA THR A 165 -30.00 -6.99 -9.82
C THR A 165 -29.78 -7.37 -8.36
N ASP A 166 -29.62 -8.66 -8.05
CA ASP A 166 -29.43 -9.15 -6.68
C ASP A 166 -28.01 -8.85 -6.19
N MET A 167 -27.01 -8.99 -7.07
CA MET A 167 -25.63 -8.61 -6.78
C MET A 167 -25.47 -7.10 -6.59
N LEU A 168 -26.17 -6.29 -7.41
CA LEU A 168 -26.22 -4.84 -7.22
C LEU A 168 -26.84 -4.48 -5.86
N SER A 169 -28.02 -5.02 -5.57
CA SER A 169 -28.75 -4.78 -4.32
C SER A 169 -27.92 -5.15 -3.08
N SER A 170 -27.15 -6.23 -3.17
CA SER A 170 -26.23 -6.64 -2.12
C SER A 170 -25.10 -5.63 -1.89
N GLY A 171 -24.49 -5.12 -2.96
CA GLY A 171 -23.48 -4.06 -2.88
C GLY A 171 -24.03 -2.77 -2.31
N GLU A 172 -25.24 -2.35 -2.72
CA GLU A 172 -25.93 -1.19 -2.15
C GLU A 172 -26.24 -1.35 -0.66
N ARG A 173 -26.57 -2.57 -0.23
CA ARG A 173 -26.77 -2.84 1.19
C ARG A 173 -25.48 -2.65 1.96
N PHE A 174 -24.35 -3.14 1.45
CA PHE A 174 -23.04 -2.92 2.09
C PHE A 174 -22.65 -1.45 2.11
N SER A 175 -22.88 -0.70 1.02
CA SER A 175 -22.52 0.72 0.95
C SER A 175 -23.30 1.57 1.98
N LYS A 176 -24.58 1.25 2.22
CA LYS A 176 -25.40 1.91 3.27
C LYS A 176 -24.89 1.66 4.69
N MET A 177 -24.12 0.60 4.89
CA MET A 177 -23.55 0.24 6.19
C MET A 177 -22.08 0.64 6.34
N SER A 178 -21.49 1.29 5.33
CA SER A 178 -20.08 1.68 5.32
C SER A 178 -19.87 3.15 5.06
N THR A 179 -18.77 3.69 5.59
CA THR A 179 -18.28 5.05 5.35
C THR A 179 -17.30 5.15 4.18
N VAL A 180 -16.78 4.02 3.68
CA VAL A 180 -15.92 4.00 2.49
C VAL A 180 -16.77 4.31 1.25
N PRO A 181 -16.32 5.16 0.31
CA PRO A 181 -17.05 5.40 -0.92
C PRO A 181 -17.09 4.15 -1.80
N PHE A 182 -18.29 3.83 -2.30
CA PHE A 182 -18.53 2.76 -3.26
C PHE A 182 -18.72 3.34 -4.67
N GLU A 183 -18.05 2.73 -5.64
CA GLU A 183 -18.30 2.92 -7.08
C GLU A 183 -18.88 1.61 -7.62
N PHE A 184 -20.11 1.66 -8.15
CA PHE A 184 -20.79 0.51 -8.75
C PHE A 184 -20.46 0.43 -10.24
N ILE A 185 -19.84 -0.66 -10.68
CA ILE A 185 -19.34 -0.81 -12.04
C ILE A 185 -20.03 -2.00 -12.69
N ALA A 186 -20.94 -1.71 -13.62
CA ALA A 186 -21.67 -2.73 -14.35
C ALA A 186 -20.85 -3.20 -15.56
N SER A 187 -20.60 -4.52 -15.66
CA SER A 187 -19.99 -5.15 -16.84
C SER A 187 -21.01 -5.47 -17.92
#